data_AF-A0A0T5ZG94-F1
#
_entry.id   AF-A0A0T5ZG94-F1
#
_cell.length_a   1.000
_cell.length_b   1.000
_cell.length_c   1.000
_cell.angle_alpha   90.00
_cell.angle_beta   90.00
_cell.angle_gamma   90.00
#
_symmetry.space_group_name_H-M   'P 1'
#
loop_
_entity.id
_entity.type
_entity.pdbx_description
1 polymer ?
#
loop_
_entity_poly.entity_id
_entity_poly.type
_entity_poly.pdbx_seq_one_letter_code
_entity_poly.pdbx_strand_id
1 'polypeptide(L)'
;MERAYVLINCDTGYEESIIKELKKMDSIKEIHGTLGVYDIIAKVESENQEKLKEAIIGDIRKLTNIKSTLTLMGAGDIDIGEKMAELIPDIIPEEKKPLEVPTDMNEDEEYDDEDDDFEEKKK
;
A
#
# COMPACT_ATOMS: atom_id res chain seq x y z
N MET A 1 -18.73 12.38 -1.97
CA MET A 1 -17.59 13.32 -2.14
C MET A 1 -16.43 12.57 -1.55
N GLU A 2 -15.63 12.01 -2.44
CA GLU A 2 -14.70 10.95 -2.11
C GLU A 2 -13.36 11.53 -1.70
N ARG A 3 -12.72 10.88 -0.73
CA ARG A 3 -11.41 11.27 -0.22
C ARG A 3 -10.47 10.08 -0.23
N ALA A 4 -9.25 10.32 -0.66
CA ALA A 4 -8.15 9.38 -0.52
C ALA A 4 -6.87 10.08 -0.06
N TYR A 5 -6.03 9.33 0.63
CA TYR A 5 -4.67 9.71 0.96
C TYR A 5 -3.73 8.91 0.10
N VAL A 6 -2.87 9.59 -0.65
CA VAL A 6 -1.86 8.97 -1.51
C VAL A 6 -0.51 9.22 -0.87
N LEU A 7 0.18 8.15 -0.52
CA LEU A 7 1.56 8.17 -0.05
C LEU A 7 2.46 7.86 -1.25
N ILE A 8 3.52 8.64 -1.43
CA ILE A 8 4.35 8.62 -2.64
C ILE A 8 5.81 8.47 -2.22
N ASN A 9 6.51 7.54 -2.89
CA ASN A 9 7.97 7.49 -2.88
C ASN A 9 8.48 7.99 -4.23
N CYS A 10 9.56 8.76 -4.19
CA CYS A 10 10.18 9.33 -5.37
C CYS A 10 11.69 9.10 -5.40
N ASP A 11 12.31 9.47 -6.52
CA ASP A 11 13.76 9.55 -6.60
C ASP A 11 14.28 10.68 -5.70
N THR A 12 15.41 10.41 -5.04
CA THR A 12 16.05 11.35 -4.13
C THR A 12 16.35 12.68 -4.82
N GLY A 13 15.93 13.78 -4.21
CA GLY A 13 16.13 15.13 -4.71
C GLY A 13 15.01 15.66 -5.62
N TYR A 14 13.98 14.85 -5.91
CA TYR A 14 12.81 15.27 -6.70
C TYR A 14 11.57 15.59 -5.86
N GLU A 15 11.66 15.48 -4.53
CA GLU A 15 10.54 15.65 -3.60
C GLU A 15 9.88 17.02 -3.78
N GLU A 16 10.69 18.09 -3.80
CA GLU A 16 10.19 19.46 -3.98
C GLU A 16 9.53 19.67 -5.36
N SER A 17 10.08 19.06 -6.41
CA SER A 17 9.56 19.21 -7.77
C SER A 17 8.19 18.57 -7.87
N ILE A 18 8.06 17.35 -7.37
CA ILE A 18 6.81 16.59 -7.35
C ILE A 18 5.77 17.34 -6.51
N ILE A 19 6.12 17.84 -5.32
CA ILE A 19 5.21 18.66 -4.50
C ILE A 19 4.72 19.89 -5.27
N LYS A 20 5.60 20.57 -6.02
CA LYS A 20 5.21 21.74 -6.83
C LYS A 20 4.27 21.36 -7.97
N GLU A 21 4.43 20.19 -8.59
CA GLU A 21 3.53 19.70 -9.64
C GLU A 21 2.17 19.30 -9.06
N LEU A 22 2.16 18.53 -7.98
CA LEU A 22 0.95 18.12 -7.27
C LEU A 22 0.13 19.34 -6.80
N LYS A 23 0.78 20.41 -6.34
CA LYS A 23 0.09 21.65 -5.92
C LYS A 23 -0.67 22.36 -7.03
N LYS A 24 -0.40 22.06 -8.31
CA LYS A 24 -1.11 22.65 -9.45
C LYS A 24 -2.42 21.92 -9.76
N MET A 25 -2.67 20.78 -9.12
CA MET A 25 -3.81 19.90 -9.40
C MET A 25 -4.98 20.26 -8.48
N ASP A 26 -6.14 20.60 -9.06
CA ASP A 26 -7.33 21.03 -8.29
C ASP A 26 -7.91 19.94 -7.38
N SER A 27 -7.65 18.68 -7.72
CA SER A 27 -8.05 17.48 -6.99
C SER A 27 -7.30 17.32 -5.66
N ILE A 28 -6.14 17.98 -5.51
CA ILE A 28 -5.30 17.83 -4.32
C ILE A 28 -5.58 18.97 -3.34
N LYS A 29 -6.00 18.61 -2.13
CA LYS A 29 -6.35 19.59 -1.08
C LYS A 29 -5.18 19.89 -0.15
N GLU A 30 -4.37 18.89 0.16
CA GLU A 30 -3.25 19.02 1.09
C GLU A 30 -2.08 18.17 0.59
N ILE A 31 -0.85 18.70 0.71
CA ILE A 31 0.39 18.02 0.31
C ILE A 31 1.46 18.35 1.32
N HIS A 32 2.12 17.31 1.82
CA HIS A 32 3.22 17.44 2.76
C HIS A 32 4.37 16.52 2.38
N GLY A 33 5.59 17.05 2.42
CA GLY A 33 6.78 16.21 2.48
C GLY A 33 6.90 15.60 3.86
N THR A 34 7.27 14.33 3.94
CA THR A 34 7.39 13.57 5.19
C THR A 34 8.81 13.07 5.38
N LEU A 35 9.20 12.90 6.65
CA LEU A 35 10.41 12.17 7.02
C LEU A 35 9.98 10.79 7.51
N GLY A 36 10.13 9.77 6.68
CA GLY A 36 9.67 8.42 6.98
C GLY A 36 9.92 7.46 5.81
N VAL A 37 9.17 6.36 5.78
CA VAL A 37 9.27 5.36 4.69
C VAL A 37 8.68 5.87 3.36
N TYR A 38 7.88 6.93 3.44
CA TYR A 38 7.33 7.66 2.30
C TYR A 38 7.88 9.08 2.32
N ASP A 39 8.07 9.64 1.13
CA ASP A 39 8.64 10.98 0.95
C ASP A 39 7.57 12.06 0.96
N ILE A 40 6.36 11.74 0.45
CA ILE A 40 5.26 12.69 0.27
C ILE A 40 3.93 12.03 0.66
N ILE A 41 3.07 12.79 1.33
CA ILE A 41 1.65 12.48 1.53
C ILE A 41 0.79 13.55 0.86
N ALA A 42 -0.20 13.10 0.07
CA ALA A 42 -1.16 13.96 -0.60
C ALA A 42 -2.59 13.54 -0.25
N LYS A 43 -3.43 14.51 0.10
CA LYS A 43 -4.87 14.32 0.30
C LYS A 43 -5.60 14.74 -0.96
N VAL A 44 -6.26 13.77 -1.60
CA VAL A 44 -7.01 13.96 -2.83
C VAL A 44 -8.49 13.91 -2.51
N GLU A 45 -9.23 14.91 -2.97
CA GLU A 45 -10.68 14.97 -2.84
C GLU A 45 -11.33 15.18 -4.19
N SER A 46 -12.41 14.43 -4.47
CA SER A 46 -13.15 14.56 -5.71
C SER A 46 -14.65 14.36 -5.51
N GLU A 47 -15.43 14.76 -6.50
CA GLU A 47 -16.89 14.66 -6.46
C GLU A 47 -17.37 13.21 -6.50
N ASN A 48 -16.64 12.34 -7.20
CA ASN A 48 -16.96 10.93 -7.36
C ASN A 48 -15.69 10.05 -7.39
N GLN A 49 -15.88 8.74 -7.27
CA GLN A 49 -14.79 7.76 -7.25
C GLN A 49 -14.03 7.68 -8.58
N GLU A 50 -14.70 7.89 -9.71
CA GLU A 50 -14.09 7.79 -11.04
C GLU A 50 -13.06 8.89 -11.29
N LYS A 51 -13.41 10.16 -10.99
CA LYS A 51 -12.49 11.30 -11.04
C LYS A 51 -11.35 11.14 -10.03
N LEU A 52 -11.61 10.53 -8.88
CA LEU A 52 -10.57 10.22 -7.90
C LEU A 52 -9.56 9.21 -8.48
N LYS A 53 -10.04 8.15 -9.12
CA LYS A 53 -9.18 7.17 -9.82
C LYS A 53 -8.37 7.83 -10.93
N GLU A 54 -9.01 8.69 -11.73
CA GLU A 54 -8.36 9.44 -12.81
C GLU A 54 -7.24 10.34 -12.28
N ALA A 55 -7.51 11.11 -11.21
CA ALA A 55 -6.50 11.96 -10.57
C ALA A 55 -5.30 11.16 -10.03
N ILE A 56 -5.51 9.92 -9.59
CA ILE A 56 -4.42 9.09 -9.04
C ILE A 56 -3.64 8.39 -10.16
N ILE A 57 -4.33 7.69 -11.06
CA ILE A 57 -3.70 6.86 -12.11
C ILE A 57 -3.28 7.71 -13.30
N GLY A 58 -4.13 8.63 -13.72
CA GLY A 58 -3.94 9.45 -14.92
C GLY A 58 -2.94 10.59 -14.74
N ASP A 59 -2.70 10.97 -13.49
CA ASP A 59 -2.20 12.28 -13.12
C ASP A 59 -1.02 12.13 -12.16
N ILE A 60 -1.25 11.66 -10.93
CA ILE A 60 -0.18 11.43 -9.94
C ILE A 60 0.81 10.38 -10.47
N ARG A 61 0.36 9.17 -10.83
CA ARG A 61 1.25 8.06 -11.25
C ARG A 61 2.00 8.29 -12.55
N LYS A 62 1.60 9.28 -13.35
CA LYS A 62 2.30 9.64 -14.60
C LYS A 62 3.41 10.67 -14.37
N LEU A 63 3.50 11.26 -13.19
CA LEU A 63 4.61 12.17 -12.88
C LEU A 63 5.94 11.42 -12.94
N THR A 64 6.94 12.08 -13.51
CA THR A 64 8.28 11.54 -13.61
C THR A 64 8.92 11.50 -12.22
N ASN A 65 9.81 10.53 -11.98
CA ASN A 65 10.53 10.35 -10.72
C ASN A 65 9.69 9.83 -9.54
N ILE A 66 8.45 9.39 -9.78
CA ILE A 66 7.69 8.61 -8.80
C ILE A 66 8.07 7.14 -8.93
N LYS A 67 8.51 6.54 -7.82
CA LYS A 67 8.87 5.12 -7.73
C LYS A 67 7.69 4.25 -7.38
N SER A 68 6.91 4.67 -6.40
CA SER A 68 5.76 3.91 -5.93
C SER A 68 4.73 4.82 -5.27
N THR A 69 3.49 4.33 -5.23
CA THR A 69 2.37 5.04 -4.62
C THR A 69 1.49 4.05 -3.86
N LEU A 70 1.07 4.44 -2.65
CA LEU A 70 0.08 3.73 -1.86
C LEU A 70 -1.15 4.61 -1.69
N THR A 71 -2.31 4.11 -2.12
CA THR A 71 -3.58 4.84 -2.00
C THR A 71 -4.40 4.25 -0.86
N LEU A 72 -4.76 5.10 0.11
CA LEU A 72 -5.66 4.80 1.21
C LEU A 72 -6.99 5.51 0.95
N MET A 73 -8.03 4.75 0.62
CA MET A 73 -9.37 5.30 0.43
C MET A 73 -10.17 5.20 1.74
N GLY A 74 -11.08 6.16 1.98
CA GLY A 74 -11.96 6.12 3.14
C GLY A 74 -12.90 4.92 3.12
N ALA A 75 -12.98 4.18 4.23
CA ALA A 75 -13.80 2.97 4.38
C ALA A 75 -15.34 3.21 4.40
N GLY A 76 -15.80 4.45 4.16
CA GLY A 76 -17.21 4.82 4.22
C GLY A 76 -18.01 4.49 2.96
N ASP A 77 -17.35 4.36 1.80
CA ASP A 77 -18.02 4.37 0.49
C ASP A 77 -17.54 3.23 -0.45
N ILE A 78 -16.92 2.17 0.09
CA ILE A 78 -16.34 1.07 -0.70
C ILE A 78 -17.02 -0.27 -0.40
N ASP A 79 -17.70 -0.82 -1.41
CA ASP A 79 -17.90 -2.28 -1.54
C ASP A 79 -16.53 -2.93 -1.77
N ILE A 80 -15.98 -3.54 -0.73
CA ILE A 80 -14.58 -3.98 -0.60
C ILE A 80 -14.25 -5.23 -1.47
N GLY A 81 -15.21 -5.72 -2.27
CA GLY A 81 -15.12 -7.02 -2.93
C GLY A 81 -14.45 -7.07 -4.31
N GLU A 82 -14.66 -6.08 -5.19
CA GLU A 82 -14.45 -6.35 -6.63
C GLU A 82 -13.66 -5.29 -7.44
N LYS A 83 -13.47 -4.06 -6.94
CA LYS A 83 -12.94 -2.94 -7.77
C LYS A 83 -11.50 -2.51 -7.47
N MET A 84 -10.76 -3.29 -6.67
CA MET A 84 -9.46 -2.91 -6.10
C MET A 84 -8.26 -3.17 -7.03
N ALA A 85 -8.34 -4.15 -7.92
CA ALA A 85 -7.19 -4.56 -8.75
C ALA A 85 -6.75 -3.51 -9.79
N GLU A 86 -7.68 -2.68 -10.28
CA GLU A 86 -7.37 -1.62 -11.26
C GLU A 86 -6.66 -0.40 -10.67
N LEU A 87 -6.69 -0.25 -9.34
CA LEU A 87 -6.02 0.81 -8.61
C LEU A 87 -4.56 0.47 -8.26
N ILE A 88 -4.03 -0.66 -8.74
CA ILE A 88 -2.64 -1.07 -8.52
C ILE A 88 -1.92 -1.08 -9.86
N PRO A 89 -0.86 -0.25 -10.02
CA PRO A 89 0.41 -0.85 -10.40
C PRO A 89 1.32 -0.97 -9.19
N ASP A 90 1.92 -2.14 -9.13
CA ASP A 90 2.89 -2.62 -8.16
C ASP A 90 3.94 -1.56 -7.81
N ILE A 91 4.26 -1.48 -6.52
CA ILE A 91 5.62 -1.54 -5.95
C ILE A 91 5.38 -1.26 -4.46
N ILE A 92 5.06 -2.33 -3.74
CA ILE A 92 5.42 -2.36 -2.33
C ILE A 92 6.95 -2.16 -2.32
N PRO A 93 7.49 -1.15 -1.60
CA PRO A 93 8.94 -1.02 -1.46
C PRO A 93 9.52 -2.39 -1.11
N GLU A 94 10.65 -2.81 -1.69
CA GLU A 94 11.15 -4.19 -1.49
C GLU A 94 11.23 -4.58 -0.02
N GLU A 95 11.58 -3.62 0.83
CA GLU A 95 11.64 -3.75 2.30
C GLU A 95 10.30 -4.10 2.98
N LYS A 96 9.18 -3.91 2.28
CA LYS A 96 7.82 -4.23 2.73
C LYS A 96 7.19 -5.38 1.96
N LYS A 97 7.88 -5.96 0.96
CA LYS A 97 7.40 -7.21 0.35
C LYS A 97 7.35 -8.26 1.47
N PRO A 98 6.28 -9.07 1.56
CA PRO A 98 6.26 -10.21 2.47
C PRO A 98 7.53 -11.03 2.25
N LEU A 99 8.23 -11.38 3.34
CA LEU A 99 9.34 -12.32 3.25
C LEU A 99 8.80 -13.59 2.58
N GLU A 100 9.42 -14.01 1.49
CA GLU A 100 9.09 -15.30 0.89
C GLU A 100 9.33 -16.36 1.96
N VAL A 101 8.27 -17.11 2.30
CA VAL A 101 8.40 -18.29 3.16
C VAL A 101 9.43 -19.20 2.48
N PRO A 102 10.53 -19.56 3.17
CA PRO A 102 11.51 -20.46 2.58
C PRO A 102 10.79 -21.72 2.11
N THR A 103 10.88 -22.02 0.82
CA THR A 103 10.26 -23.20 0.18
C THR A 103 10.95 -24.51 0.55
N ASP A 104 11.73 -24.52 1.63
CA ASP A 104 12.56 -25.65 2.08
C ASP A 104 12.20 -26.10 3.51
N MET A 105 10.95 -25.86 3.92
CA MET A 105 10.35 -26.74 4.92
C MET A 105 9.89 -27.99 4.18
N ASN A 106 10.81 -28.94 4.02
CA ASN A 106 10.47 -30.30 3.62
C ASN A 106 9.32 -30.77 4.53
N GLU A 107 8.16 -31.07 3.95
CA GLU A 107 6.97 -31.62 4.63
C GLU A 107 7.22 -33.05 5.18
N ASP A 108 8.48 -33.49 5.23
CA ASP A 108 8.89 -34.85 5.59
C ASP A 108 9.46 -34.95 7.02
N GLU A 109 9.36 -33.90 7.87
CA GLU A 109 9.48 -34.12 9.32
C GLU A 109 8.18 -34.73 9.84
N GLU A 110 8.04 -36.04 9.58
CA GLU A 110 7.15 -36.96 10.29
C GLU A 110 7.48 -36.83 11.78
N TYR A 111 6.60 -36.16 12.54
CA TYR A 111 6.65 -36.21 14.00
C TYR A 111 6.41 -37.67 14.36
N ASP A 112 7.46 -38.38 14.77
CA ASP A 112 7.32 -39.65 15.48
C ASP A 112 6.41 -39.36 16.68
N ASP A 113 5.17 -39.84 16.61
CA ASP A 113 4.27 -39.95 17.76
C ASP A 113 4.93 -40.91 18.77
N GLU A 114 5.94 -40.45 19.51
CA GLU A 114 6.42 -41.16 20.69
C GLU A 114 5.28 -41.16 21.71
N ASP A 115 4.65 -42.33 21.85
CA ASP A 115 3.62 -42.68 22.80
C ASP A 115 3.84 -42.02 24.18
N ASP A 116 3.08 -40.95 24.45
CA ASP A 116 2.95 -40.37 25.79
C ASP A 116 2.08 -41.31 26.65
N ASP A 117 2.75 -42.32 27.22
CA ASP A 117 2.23 -43.28 28.19
C ASP A 117 1.96 -42.55 29.53
N PHE A 118 0.87 -41.76 29.57
CA PHE A 118 0.43 -41.10 30.80
C PHE A 118 -0.30 -42.11 31.71
N GLU A 119 0.47 -42.86 32.50
CA GLU A 119 -0.07 -43.63 33.64
C GLU A 119 -0.79 -42.66 34.59
N GLU A 120 -2.12 -42.74 34.58
CA GLU A 120 -3.02 -42.10 35.51
C GLU A 120 -2.85 -42.71 36.92
N LYS A 121 -1.85 -42.24 37.69
CA LYS A 121 -1.75 -42.59 39.11
C LYS A 121 -2.74 -41.80 39.95
N LYS A 122 -3.94 -42.37 40.02
CA LYS A 122 -4.96 -42.08 41.02
C LYS A 122 -4.53 -42.62 42.39
N LYS A 123 -4.08 -41.75 43.29
CA LYS A 123 -4.43 -41.83 44.71
C LYS A 123 -4.17 -40.53 45.48
#